data_AF-A0A1V4DUS0-F1
#
_entry.id   AF-A0A1V4DUS0-F1
#
_cell.length_a   1.000
_cell.length_b   1.000
_cell.length_c   1.000
_cell.angle_alpha   90.00
_cell.angle_beta   90.00
_cell.angle_gamma   90.00
#
_symmetry.space_group_name_H-M   'P 1'
#
loop_
_entity.id
_entity.type
_entity.pdbx_description
1 polymer ?
#
loop_
_entity_poly.entity_id
_entity_poly.type
_entity_poly.pdbx_seq_one_letter_code
_entity_poly.pdbx_strand_id
1 'polypeptide(L)'
;MTGDRFARHALIPGWDQKRLAYATVVLAGAGALGNTVAQTLALAGLGRLVVCDPDTVAVSNLSRCPLFRAADVGRPKARVLAEALADLAPGTDVDAREAPHVSGSGWPNCATPTWW
;
A
#
# COMPACT_ATOMS: atom_id res chain seq x y z
N MET A 1 -3.28 26.93 13.70
CA MET A 1 -2.25 26.30 12.86
C MET A 1 -2.28 24.81 13.13
N THR A 2 -2.93 24.02 12.29
CA THR A 2 -2.83 22.57 12.36
C THR A 2 -1.38 22.21 12.03
N GLY A 3 -0.68 21.54 12.93
CA GLY A 3 0.72 21.18 12.71
C GLY A 3 0.87 20.32 11.45
N ASP A 4 1.93 20.53 10.69
CA ASP A 4 2.30 19.66 9.58
C ASP A 4 2.49 18.22 10.11
N ARG A 5 1.68 17.28 9.58
CA ARG A 5 1.66 15.86 9.98
C ARG A 5 3.05 15.23 9.91
N PHE A 6 3.90 15.70 8.99
CA PHE A 6 5.21 15.11 8.70
C PHE A 6 6.38 15.93 9.25
N ALA A 7 6.12 16.94 10.10
CA ALA A 7 7.16 17.83 10.63
C ALA A 7 8.33 17.08 11.30
N ARG A 8 8.07 15.93 11.93
CA ARG A 8 9.12 15.10 12.55
C ARG A 8 9.99 14.37 11.53
N HIS A 9 9.46 14.01 10.36
CA HIS A 9 10.26 13.37 9.31
C HIS A 9 11.28 14.34 8.70
N ALA A 10 10.96 15.64 8.65
CA ALA A 10 11.88 16.67 8.17
C ALA A 10 13.17 16.81 9.02
N LEU A 11 13.20 16.22 10.23
CA LEU A 11 14.39 16.18 11.08
C LEU A 11 15.36 15.04 10.72
N ILE A 12 14.94 14.09 9.87
CA ILE A 12 15.77 12.95 9.45
C ILE A 12 16.75 13.45 8.37
N PRO A 13 18.07 13.29 8.55
CA PRO A 13 19.05 13.70 7.56
C PRO A 13 18.80 13.05 6.19
N GLY A 14 18.73 13.86 5.14
CA GLY A 14 18.47 13.39 3.77
C GLY A 14 17.02 13.06 3.44
N TRP A 15 16.07 13.31 4.36
CA TRP A 15 14.65 13.11 4.09
C TRP A 15 14.09 14.15 3.12
N ASP A 16 13.33 13.69 2.12
CA ASP A 16 12.62 14.53 1.17
C ASP A 16 11.13 14.15 1.15
N GLN A 17 10.35 14.86 1.95
CA GLN A 17 8.90 14.63 2.04
C GLN A 17 8.19 14.91 0.71
N LYS A 18 8.66 15.89 -0.07
CA LYS A 18 8.04 16.23 -1.36
C LYS A 18 8.24 15.09 -2.34
N ARG A 19 9.46 14.55 -2.43
CA ARG A 19 9.75 13.40 -3.29
C ARG A 19 8.87 12.20 -2.95
N LEU A 20 8.67 11.91 -1.66
CA LEU A 20 7.79 10.82 -1.24
C LEU A 20 6.31 11.09 -1.58
N ALA A 21 5.85 12.33 -1.41
CA ALA A 21 4.49 12.75 -1.75
C ALA A 21 4.20 12.70 -3.27
N TYR A 22 5.21 12.75 -4.12
CA TYR A 22 5.06 12.56 -5.58
C TYR A 22 5.34 11.11 -6.05
N ALA A 23 5.77 10.23 -5.15
CA ALA A 23 6.11 8.86 -5.51
C ALA A 23 4.87 7.98 -5.66
N THR A 24 4.97 7.02 -6.58
CA THR A 24 4.02 5.89 -6.69
C THR A 24 4.76 4.60 -6.37
N VAL A 25 4.19 3.80 -5.47
CA VAL A 25 4.71 2.46 -5.12
C VAL A 25 3.70 1.40 -5.56
N VAL A 26 4.21 0.28 -6.08
CA VAL A 26 3.41 -0.91 -6.38
C VAL A 26 3.74 -1.96 -5.33
N LEU A 27 2.70 -2.47 -4.69
CA LEU A 27 2.81 -3.49 -3.65
C LEU A 27 2.19 -4.79 -4.17
N ALA A 28 3.04 -5.77 -4.45
CA ALA A 28 2.61 -7.12 -4.80
C ALA A 28 2.39 -7.94 -3.52
N GLY A 29 1.13 -8.12 -3.16
CA GLY A 29 0.68 -8.84 -1.96
C GLY A 29 0.28 -7.91 -0.82
N ALA A 30 -0.89 -8.20 -0.25
CA ALA A 30 -1.51 -7.58 0.91
C ALA A 30 -1.55 -8.53 2.13
N GLY A 31 -0.67 -9.55 2.14
CA GLY A 31 -0.40 -10.40 3.31
C GLY A 31 0.32 -9.65 4.44
N ALA A 32 0.87 -10.38 5.41
CA ALA A 32 1.44 -9.78 6.64
C ALA A 32 2.48 -8.68 6.37
N LEU A 33 3.45 -8.97 5.49
CA LEU A 33 4.49 -8.01 5.13
C LEU A 33 3.90 -6.81 4.37
N GLY A 34 3.07 -7.08 3.35
CA GLY A 34 2.45 -6.05 2.55
C GLY A 34 1.60 -5.10 3.38
N ASN A 35 0.82 -5.63 4.33
CA ASN A 35 -0.02 -4.87 5.24
C ASN A 35 0.82 -3.85 6.06
N THR A 36 1.91 -4.31 6.66
CA THR A 36 2.82 -3.46 7.47
C THR A 36 3.59 -2.46 6.62
N VAL A 37 4.06 -2.85 5.43
CA VAL A 37 4.76 -1.96 4.50
C VAL A 37 3.81 -0.86 3.99
N ALA A 38 2.60 -1.23 3.58
CA ALA A 38 1.59 -0.28 3.14
C ALA A 38 1.23 0.74 4.23
N GLN A 39 1.03 0.25 5.46
CA GLN A 39 0.80 1.10 6.63
C GLN A 39 1.93 2.12 6.83
N THR A 40 3.18 1.64 6.76
CA THR A 40 4.37 2.47 6.99
C THR A 40 4.51 3.53 5.90
N LEU A 41 4.37 3.15 4.62
CA LEU A 41 4.46 4.07 3.49
C LEU A 41 3.37 5.15 3.53
N ALA A 42 2.13 4.77 3.82
CA ALA A 42 1.02 5.71 3.89
C ALA A 42 1.18 6.70 5.06
N LEU A 43 1.59 6.20 6.24
CA LEU A 43 1.89 7.05 7.40
C LEU A 43 3.12 7.94 7.20
N ALA A 44 4.06 7.53 6.34
CA ALA A 44 5.19 8.35 5.92
C ALA A 44 4.80 9.47 4.94
N GLY A 45 3.59 9.43 4.36
CA GLY A 45 3.10 10.42 3.40
C GLY A 45 3.45 10.11 1.96
N LEU A 46 3.47 8.84 1.57
CA LEU A 46 3.50 8.42 0.18
C LEU A 46 2.34 9.04 -0.60
N GLY A 47 2.62 9.49 -1.83
CA GLY A 47 1.58 10.06 -2.70
C GLY A 47 0.57 9.02 -3.17
N ARG A 48 1.06 7.92 -3.76
CA ARG A 48 0.22 6.89 -4.35
C ARG A 48 0.71 5.47 -4.09
N LEU A 49 -0.20 4.57 -3.75
CA LEU A 49 0.05 3.15 -3.54
C LEU A 49 -0.89 2.30 -4.39
N VAL A 50 -0.34 1.40 -5.20
CA VAL A 50 -1.11 0.40 -5.94
C VAL A 50 -0.94 -0.95 -5.25
N VAL A 51 -2.01 -1.48 -4.67
CA VAL A 51 -1.99 -2.77 -3.97
C VAL A 51 -2.55 -3.84 -4.88
N CYS A 52 -1.73 -4.85 -5.20
CA CYS A 52 -2.12 -5.98 -6.03
C CYS A 52 -2.16 -7.25 -5.19
N ASP A 53 -3.33 -7.84 -4.97
CA ASP A 53 -3.47 -9.12 -4.27
C ASP A 53 -4.78 -9.79 -4.70
N PRO A 54 -4.74 -11.03 -5.25
CA PRO A 54 -5.92 -11.72 -5.73
C PRO A 54 -6.70 -12.47 -4.64
N ASP A 55 -6.16 -12.56 -3.42
CA ASP A 55 -6.77 -13.33 -2.35
C ASP A 55 -7.83 -12.52 -1.58
N THR A 56 -8.60 -13.25 -0.76
CA THR A 56 -9.51 -12.70 0.23
C THR A 56 -8.93 -12.81 1.65
N VAL A 57 -9.43 -11.96 2.56
CA VAL A 57 -9.02 -11.99 3.97
C VAL A 57 -9.49 -13.30 4.61
N ALA A 58 -8.56 -14.05 5.20
CA ALA A 58 -8.84 -15.25 5.98
C ALA A 58 -8.68 -14.99 7.48
N VAL A 59 -9.34 -15.78 8.33
CA VAL A 59 -9.23 -15.68 9.80
C VAL A 59 -7.77 -15.75 10.27
N SER A 60 -6.94 -16.59 9.64
CA SER A 60 -5.52 -16.69 9.99
C SER A 60 -4.74 -15.41 9.74
N ASN A 61 -5.21 -14.52 8.85
CA ASN A 61 -4.56 -13.23 8.60
C ASN A 61 -4.71 -12.27 9.77
N LEU A 62 -5.75 -12.40 10.59
CA LEU A 62 -6.07 -11.46 11.66
C LEU A 62 -4.99 -11.39 12.75
N SER A 63 -4.16 -12.42 12.91
CA SER A 63 -3.04 -12.42 13.86
C SER A 63 -1.80 -11.67 13.37
N ARG A 64 -1.73 -11.32 12.08
CA ARG A 64 -0.50 -10.81 11.45
C ARG A 64 -0.69 -9.69 10.43
N CYS A 65 -1.93 -9.34 10.09
CA CYS A 65 -2.27 -8.26 9.17
C CYS A 65 -3.03 -7.17 9.96
N PRO A 66 -2.34 -6.18 10.55
CA PRO A 66 -2.92 -5.23 11.51
C PRO A 66 -4.02 -4.32 10.95
N LEU A 67 -4.13 -4.17 9.63
CA LEU A 67 -5.19 -3.38 8.99
C LEU A 67 -6.43 -4.20 8.61
N PHE A 68 -6.47 -5.50 8.87
CA PHE A 68 -7.68 -6.30 8.69
C PHE A 68 -8.47 -6.43 9.99
N ARG A 69 -9.79 -6.52 9.88
CA ARG A 69 -10.72 -6.74 11.00
C ARG A 69 -11.48 -8.05 10.80
N ALA A 70 -12.07 -8.55 11.88
CA ALA A 70 -12.88 -9.78 11.82
C ALA A 70 -14.05 -9.66 10.83
N ALA A 71 -14.62 -8.46 10.68
CA ALA A 71 -15.68 -8.17 9.72
C ALA A 71 -15.22 -8.24 8.25
N ASP A 72 -13.92 -8.24 8.00
CA ASP A 72 -13.37 -8.25 6.65
C ASP A 72 -13.18 -9.66 6.07
N VAL A 73 -13.34 -10.71 6.88
CA VAL A 73 -13.13 -12.09 6.44
C VAL A 73 -14.02 -12.39 5.23
N GLY A 74 -13.41 -12.92 4.16
CA GLY A 74 -14.04 -13.19 2.87
C GLY A 74 -14.03 -12.03 1.88
N ARG A 75 -13.68 -10.81 2.29
CA ARG A 75 -13.54 -9.65 1.38
C ARG A 75 -12.17 -9.66 0.70
N PRO A 76 -12.01 -9.06 -0.50
CA PRO A 76 -10.71 -8.98 -1.18
C PRO A 76 -9.66 -8.24 -0.34
N LYS A 77 -8.46 -8.83 -0.17
CA LYS A 77 -7.40 -8.25 0.67
C LYS A 77 -6.97 -6.87 0.19
N ALA A 78 -6.75 -6.72 -1.12
CA ALA A 78 -6.32 -5.47 -1.72
C ALA A 78 -7.30 -4.33 -1.44
N ARG A 79 -8.60 -4.62 -1.54
CA ARG A 79 -9.68 -3.67 -1.29
C ARG A 79 -9.78 -3.26 0.18
N VAL A 80 -9.80 -4.24 1.08
CA VAL A 80 -9.85 -3.99 2.52
C VAL A 80 -8.63 -3.18 2.97
N LEU A 81 -7.44 -3.50 2.46
CA LEU A 81 -6.23 -2.74 2.76
C LEU A 81 -6.33 -1.29 2.26
N ALA A 82 -6.84 -1.07 1.05
CA ALA A 82 -7.03 0.28 0.50
C ALA A 82 -8.03 1.12 1.32
N GLU A 83 -9.18 0.54 1.71
CA GLU A 83 -10.17 1.20 2.56
C GLU A 83 -9.57 1.56 3.93
N ALA A 84 -8.88 0.63 4.58
CA ALA A 84 -8.26 0.88 5.88
C ALA A 84 -7.17 1.97 5.81
N LEU A 85 -6.44 2.07 4.69
CA LEU A 85 -5.43 3.10 4.48
C LEU A 85 -6.03 4.46 4.15
N ALA A 86 -7.16 4.52 3.46
CA ALA A 86 -7.87 5.76 3.20
C ALA A 86 -8.30 6.43 4.52
N ASP A 87 -8.77 5.64 5.49
CA ASP A 87 -9.09 6.12 6.84
C ASP A 87 -7.84 6.52 7.62
N LEU A 88 -6.78 5.69 7.58
CA LEU A 88 -5.56 5.92 8.37
C LEU A 88 -4.72 7.09 7.85
N ALA A 89 -4.64 7.27 6.54
CA ALA A 89 -3.76 8.19 5.86
C ALA A 89 -4.44 8.78 4.61
N PRO A 90 -5.43 9.69 4.78
CA PRO A 90 -6.26 10.22 3.70
C PRO A 90 -5.49 11.03 2.64
N GLY A 91 -4.22 11.35 2.87
CA GLY A 91 -3.34 11.99 1.89
C GLY A 91 -2.64 11.03 0.92
N THR A 92 -2.81 9.71 1.09
CA THR A 92 -2.27 8.68 0.18
C THR A 92 -3.39 8.22 -0.75
N ASP A 93 -3.20 8.34 -2.06
CA ASP A 93 -4.08 7.73 -3.07
C ASP A 93 -3.82 6.21 -3.11
N VAL A 94 -4.83 5.38 -2.83
CA VAL A 94 -4.68 3.92 -2.80
C VAL A 94 -5.58 3.24 -3.83
N ASP A 95 -4.95 2.55 -4.78
CA ASP A 95 -5.62 1.82 -5.86
C ASP A 95 -5.51 0.31 -5.61
N ALA A 96 -6.66 -0.37 -5.49
CA ALA A 96 -6.74 -1.80 -5.23
C ALA A 96 -6.91 -2.60 -6.52
N ARG A 97 -6.04 -3.60 -6.74
CA ARG A 97 -6.06 -4.52 -7.88
C ARG A 97 -6.23 -5.94 -7.38
N GLU A 98 -7.44 -6.47 -7.58
CA GLU A 98 -7.87 -7.80 -7.11
C GLU A 98 -7.59 -8.93 -8.13
N ALA A 99 -7.05 -8.60 -9.31
CA ALA A 99 -6.82 -9.58 -10.37
C ALA A 99 -5.54 -10.40 -10.12
N PRO A 100 -5.52 -11.69 -10.54
CA PRO A 100 -4.29 -12.50 -10.52
C PRO A 100 -3.15 -11.79 -11.23
N HIS A 101 -1.94 -11.98 -10.71
CA HIS A 101 -0.72 -11.58 -11.41
C HIS A 101 -0.52 -12.47 -12.63
N VAL A 102 -0.93 -12.00 -13.80
CA VAL A 102 -0.66 -12.69 -15.06
C VAL A 102 0.70 -12.20 -15.58
N SER A 103 1.58 -13.11 -15.98
CA SER A 103 2.83 -12.72 -16.65
C SER A 103 2.51 -12.00 -17.96
N GLY A 104 3.12 -10.83 -18.19
CA GLY A 104 2.91 -10.03 -19.40
C GLY A 104 1.64 -9.16 -19.44
N SER A 105 0.89 -9.01 -18.34
CA SER A 105 -0.45 -8.37 -18.36
C SER A 105 -0.48 -6.91 -17.88
N GLY A 106 -0.26 -5.96 -18.80
CA GLY A 106 -1.02 -4.71 -18.74
C GLY A 106 -0.46 -3.57 -17.89
N TRP A 107 0.85 -3.51 -17.68
CA TRP A 107 1.51 -2.26 -17.31
C TRP A 107 1.93 -1.56 -18.60
N PRO A 108 1.28 -0.45 -19.03
CA PRO A 108 1.84 0.35 -20.09
C PRO A 108 3.16 0.92 -19.56
N ASN A 109 4.29 0.45 -20.10
CA ASN A 109 5.66 0.92 -19.86
C ASN A 109 6.56 0.14 -18.86
N CYS A 110 6.22 -1.07 -18.42
CA CYS A 110 7.24 -1.97 -17.87
C CYS A 110 7.87 -2.75 -19.03
N ALA A 111 8.93 -2.19 -19.63
CA ALA A 111 9.80 -2.95 -20.51
C ALA A 111 10.21 -4.24 -19.79
N THR A 112 9.89 -5.39 -20.37
CA THR A 112 10.40 -6.69 -19.92
C THR A 112 11.93 -6.57 -19.88
N PRO A 113 12.59 -6.67 -18.71
CA PRO A 113 14.03 -6.68 -18.67
C PRO A 113 14.48 -7.98 -19.33
N THR A 114 15.16 -7.90 -20.47
CA THR A 114 15.90 -9.03 -21.05
C THR A 114 17.17 -9.22 -20.24
N TRP A 115 17.06 -9.85 -19.08
CA TRP A 115 18.20 -10.39 -18.34
C TRP A 115 18.03 -11.91 -18.18
N TRP A 116 18.11 -12.58 -19.32
CA TRP A 116 18.63 -13.94 -19.49
C TRP A 116 19.31 -14.00 -20.85
#